data_AF-A0A158DPE7-F1
#
_entry.id   AF-A0A158DPE7-F1
#
_cell.length_a   1.000
_cell.length_b   1.000
_cell.length_c   1.000
_cell.angle_alpha   90.00
_cell.angle_beta   90.00
_cell.angle_gamma   90.00
#
_symmetry.space_group_name_H-M   'P 1'
#
loop_
_entity.id
_entity.type
_entity.pdbx_description
1 polymer ?
#
loop_
_entity_poly.entity_id
_entity_poly.type
_entity_poly.pdbx_seq_one_letter_code
_entity_poly.pdbx_strand_id
1 'polypeptide(L)'
;MTPAEESGPAAIVAEARCVAGDAPVYLSLDVDALDPVFTPGTGAPEFGGLTTRETLALLRGSSPPRLQRIATPAHIRKRSRVVT
;
A
#
# COMPACT_ATOMS: atom_id res chain seq x y z
N MET A 1 -14.09 -10.67 -8.60
CA MET A 1 -12.89 -9.92 -8.97
C MET A 1 -13.08 -8.52 -8.40
N THR A 2 -12.26 -8.11 -7.45
CA THR A 2 -12.27 -6.75 -6.90
C THR A 2 -11.81 -5.76 -7.97
N PRO A 3 -12.22 -4.49 -7.92
CA PRO A 3 -11.80 -3.48 -8.91
C PRO A 3 -10.27 -3.31 -9.03
N ALA A 4 -9.55 -3.63 -7.95
CA ALA A 4 -8.09 -3.64 -7.92
C ALA A 4 -7.47 -4.75 -8.78
N GLU A 5 -8.10 -5.94 -8.81
CA GLU A 5 -7.66 -7.08 -9.63
C GLU A 5 -7.82 -6.80 -11.14
N GLU A 6 -8.83 -6.01 -11.54
CA GLU A 6 -9.06 -5.61 -12.94
C GLU A 6 -8.07 -4.53 -13.42
N SER A 7 -7.71 -3.60 -12.55
CA SER A 7 -6.89 -2.43 -12.90
C SER A 7 -5.39 -2.76 -12.93
N GLY A 8 -4.96 -3.72 -12.10
CA GLY A 8 -3.57 -4.13 -11.94
C GLY A 8 -2.69 -3.08 -11.22
N PRO A 9 -1.48 -3.46 -10.77
CA PRO A 9 -0.68 -2.63 -9.88
C PRO A 9 -0.27 -1.27 -10.43
N ALA A 10 -0.04 -1.18 -11.75
CA ALA A 10 0.41 0.06 -12.38
C ALA A 10 -0.68 1.14 -12.39
N ALA A 11 -1.93 0.76 -12.66
CA ALA A 11 -3.06 1.69 -12.66
C ALA A 11 -3.34 2.19 -11.24
N ILE A 12 -3.32 1.30 -10.25
CA ILE A 12 -3.50 1.64 -8.83
C ILE A 12 -2.43 2.64 -8.37
N VAL A 13 -1.16 2.43 -8.75
CA VAL A 13 -0.08 3.37 -8.43
C VAL A 13 -0.30 4.73 -9.09
N ALA A 14 -0.75 4.77 -10.34
CA ALA A 14 -1.01 6.01 -11.05
C ALA A 14 -2.14 6.81 -10.37
N GLU A 15 -3.22 6.12 -9.98
CA GLU A 15 -4.34 6.71 -9.24
C GLU A 15 -3.89 7.22 -7.87
N ALA A 16 -3.18 6.40 -7.09
CA ALA A 16 -2.67 6.78 -5.78
C ALA A 16 -1.76 8.02 -5.85
N ARG A 17 -0.92 8.12 -6.91
CA ARG A 17 -0.09 9.31 -7.17
C ARG A 17 -0.92 10.54 -7.54
N CYS A 18 -1.98 10.35 -8.34
CA CYS A 18 -2.90 11.44 -8.69
C CYS A 18 -3.59 12.00 -7.43
N VAL A 19 -4.03 11.13 -6.51
CA VAL A 19 -4.64 11.52 -5.24
C VAL A 19 -3.64 12.20 -4.30
N ALA A 20 -2.42 11.66 -4.22
CA ALA A 20 -1.34 12.17 -3.38
C ALA A 20 -0.88 13.59 -3.77
N GLY A 21 -0.81 13.88 -5.08
CA GLY A 21 -0.21 15.09 -5.61
C GLY A 21 1.27 15.25 -5.24
N ASP A 22 1.75 16.49 -5.16
CA ASP A 22 3.18 16.79 -4.91
C ASP A 22 3.56 16.88 -3.42
N ALA A 23 2.61 16.66 -2.53
CA ALA A 23 2.86 16.73 -1.09
C ALA A 23 3.73 15.55 -0.62
N PRO A 24 4.55 15.72 0.43
CA PRO A 24 5.20 14.59 1.07
C PRO A 24 4.18 13.56 1.55
N VAL A 25 4.29 12.35 1.04
CA VAL A 25 3.39 11.25 1.39
C VAL A 25 4.06 10.24 2.30
N TYR A 26 3.21 9.58 3.07
CA TYR A 26 3.56 8.51 3.96
C TYR A 26 2.93 7.22 3.45
N LEU A 27 3.73 6.16 3.29
CA LEU A 27 3.27 4.87 2.80
C LEU A 27 3.16 3.90 3.97
N SER A 28 1.94 3.43 4.24
CA SER A 28 1.66 2.35 5.19
C SER A 28 1.32 1.09 4.41
N LEU A 29 1.83 -0.05 4.84
CA LEU A 29 1.43 -1.35 4.33
C LEU A 29 0.94 -2.17 5.53
N ASP A 30 -0.32 -2.54 5.50
CA ASP A 30 -0.83 -3.56 6.41
C ASP A 30 -0.60 -4.95 5.80
N VAL A 31 -0.23 -5.90 6.65
CA VAL A 31 0.20 -7.25 6.28
C VAL A 31 -0.99 -8.18 6.04
N ASP A 32 -2.16 -7.82 6.56
CA ASP A 32 -3.43 -8.49 6.32
C ASP A 32 -3.97 -8.29 4.89
N ALA A 33 -3.51 -7.26 4.16
CA ALA A 33 -3.84 -7.05 2.76
C ALA A 33 -3.26 -8.11 1.81
N LEU A 34 -2.27 -8.88 2.27
CA LEU A 34 -1.72 -10.02 1.53
C LEU A 34 -2.56 -11.26 1.80
N ASP A 35 -2.64 -12.13 0.80
CA ASP A 35 -3.28 -13.42 1.02
C ASP A 35 -2.59 -14.18 2.18
N PRO A 36 -3.37 -14.77 3.13
CA PRO A 36 -2.85 -15.45 4.31
C PRO A 36 -1.86 -16.58 4.00
N VAL A 37 -1.85 -17.13 2.78
CA VAL A 37 -0.82 -18.08 2.33
C VAL A 37 0.59 -17.48 2.42
N PHE A 38 0.72 -16.16 2.30
CA PHE A 38 1.98 -15.43 2.42
C PHE A 38 2.16 -14.82 3.82
N THR A 39 1.08 -14.60 4.57
CA THR A 39 1.09 -13.92 5.88
C THR A 39 0.32 -14.71 6.98
N PRO A 40 0.70 -15.97 7.27
CA PRO A 40 -0.07 -16.83 8.18
C PRO A 40 -0.06 -16.39 9.65
N GLY A 41 0.80 -15.44 10.03
CA GLY A 41 0.96 -14.92 11.39
C GLY A 41 0.16 -13.65 11.69
N THR A 42 -0.75 -13.23 10.82
CA THR A 42 -1.63 -12.07 11.06
C THR A 42 -2.81 -12.41 11.96
N GLY A 43 -3.20 -11.50 12.85
CA GLY A 43 -4.35 -11.66 13.75
C GLY A 43 -5.71 -11.52 13.06
N ALA A 44 -5.73 -10.99 11.83
CA ALA A 44 -6.92 -10.77 11.02
C ALA A 44 -6.66 -11.23 9.56
N PRO A 45 -6.81 -12.52 9.24
CA PRO A 45 -6.58 -13.01 7.89
C PRO A 45 -7.74 -12.67 6.93
N GLU A 46 -7.45 -12.05 5.79
CA GLU A 46 -8.40 -11.81 4.70
C GLU A 46 -8.04 -12.61 3.44
N PHE A 47 -8.89 -13.58 3.07
CA PHE A 47 -8.65 -14.45 1.91
C PHE A 47 -8.84 -13.74 0.57
N GLY A 48 -8.05 -14.12 -0.43
CA GLY A 48 -8.09 -13.48 -1.75
C GLY A 48 -7.39 -12.11 -1.77
N GLY A 49 -6.46 -11.92 -0.85
CA GLY A 49 -5.61 -10.73 -0.78
C GLY A 49 -4.55 -10.69 -1.88
N LEU A 50 -3.72 -9.65 -1.83
CA LEU A 50 -2.66 -9.44 -2.79
C LEU A 50 -1.63 -10.57 -2.76
N THR A 51 -1.14 -10.95 -3.94
CA THR A 51 0.06 -11.77 -4.04
C THR A 51 1.31 -10.95 -3.69
N THR A 52 2.36 -11.60 -3.20
CA THR A 52 3.66 -10.96 -2.94
C THR A 52 4.20 -10.19 -4.16
N ARG A 53 3.93 -10.68 -5.38
CA ARG A 53 4.36 -10.03 -6.62
C ARG A 53 3.66 -8.68 -6.83
N GLU A 54 2.35 -8.64 -6.60
CA GLU A 54 1.54 -7.42 -6.73
C GLU A 54 1.90 -6.41 -5.66
N THR A 55 2.02 -6.84 -4.40
CA THR A 55 2.47 -5.99 -3.29
C THR A 55 3.82 -5.35 -3.61
N LEU A 56 4.79 -6.13 -4.10
CA LEU A 56 6.09 -5.59 -4.49
C LEU A 56 6.02 -4.63 -5.69
N ALA A 57 5.13 -4.88 -6.65
CA ALA A 57 4.91 -3.97 -7.77
C ALA A 57 4.32 -2.63 -7.30
N LEU A 58 3.35 -2.67 -6.40
CA LEU A 58 2.76 -1.51 -5.75
C LEU A 58 3.82 -0.72 -4.98
N LEU A 59 4.60 -1.37 -4.10
CA LEU A 59 5.66 -0.73 -3.32
C LEU A 59 6.73 -0.06 -4.18
N ARG A 60 7.17 -0.73 -5.26
CA ARG A 60 8.15 -0.17 -6.19
C ARG A 60 7.59 1.00 -6.99
N GLY A 61 6.33 0.90 -7.42
CA GLY A 61 5.65 1.97 -8.15
C GLY A 61 5.31 3.16 -7.26
N SER A 62 4.99 2.94 -5.98
CA SER A 62 4.57 3.99 -5.05
C SER A 62 5.74 4.71 -4.37
N SER A 63 6.95 4.14 -4.36
CA SER A 63 8.12 4.76 -3.73
C SER A 63 8.56 6.02 -4.49
N PRO A 64 8.45 7.24 -3.92
CA PRO A 64 9.06 8.43 -4.49
C PRO A 64 10.56 8.45 -4.20
N PRO A 65 11.39 9.22 -4.94
CA PRO A 65 12.83 9.35 -4.68
C PRO A 65 13.18 9.97 -3.30
N ARG A 66 12.19 10.43 -2.54
CA ARG A 66 12.32 10.94 -1.16
C ARG A 66 11.28 10.30 -0.22
N LEU A 67 11.30 8.98 -0.08
CA LEU A 67 10.55 8.27 0.96
C LEU A 67 10.98 8.78 2.34
N GLN A 68 10.11 9.52 3.06
CA GLN A 68 10.51 10.16 4.32
C GLN A 68 10.63 9.20 5.49
N ARG A 69 9.85 8.11 5.52
CA ARG A 69 9.91 7.04 6.53
C ARG A 69 8.97 5.88 6.20
N ILE A 70 9.37 4.66 6.59
CA ILE A 70 8.48 3.54 6.90
C ILE A 70 8.20 3.63 8.41
N ALA A 71 6.95 3.48 8.81
CA ALA A 71 6.47 3.60 10.17
C ALA A 71 5.23 2.72 10.39
N THR A 72 4.96 2.45 11.65
CA THR A 72 3.68 1.92 12.10
C THR A 72 2.71 3.08 12.38
N PRO A 73 1.39 2.84 12.36
CA PRO A 73 0.36 3.89 12.53
C PRO A 73 0.59 4.82 13.74
N ALA A 74 1.24 4.31 14.79
CA ALA A 74 1.56 5.01 16.03
C ALA A 74 2.41 6.31 15.87
N HIS A 75 3.06 6.54 14.72
CA HIS A 75 3.98 7.68 14.53
C HIS A 75 3.52 8.72 13.50
N ILE A 76 2.30 8.64 12.98
CA ILE A 76 1.80 9.61 11.99
C ILE A 76 1.49 10.94 12.70
N ARG A 77 2.32 11.97 12.49
CA ARG A 77 1.99 13.35 12.89
C ARG A 77 0.88 13.89 11.99
N LYS A 78 -0.17 14.47 12.57
CA LYS A 78 -1.42 14.97 11.94
C LYS A 78 -1.27 16.02 10.81
N ARG A 79 -0.06 16.31 10.33
CA ARG A 79 0.22 17.24 9.23
C ARG A 79 0.42 16.52 7.88
N SER A 80 0.53 15.20 7.86
CA SER A 80 0.71 14.41 6.66
C SER A 80 -0.64 13.90 6.16
N ARG A 81 -0.93 14.09 4.87
CA ARG A 81 -2.11 13.51 4.22
C ARG A 81 -1.92 11.99 4.19
N VAL A 82 -2.76 11.24 4.88
CA VAL A 82 -2.79 9.78 4.83
C VAL A 82 -3.67 9.40 3.65
N VAL A 83 -3.08 8.74 2.67
CA VAL A 83 -3.80 8.05 1.59
C VAL A 83 -3.76 6.59 2.01
N THR A 84 -4.89 6.08 2.50
CA THR A 84 -5.07 4.66 2.84
C THR A 84 -5.55 3.92 1.60
#